data_AF-A0A354XID7-F1
#
_entry.id   AF-A0A354XID7-F1
#
_cell.length_a   1.000
_cell.length_b   1.000
_cell.length_c   1.000
_cell.angle_alpha   90.00
_cell.angle_beta   90.00
_cell.angle_gamma   90.00
#
_symmetry.space_group_name_H-M   'P 1'
#
loop_
_entity.id
_entity.type
_entity.pdbx_description
1 polymer ?
#
loop_
_entity_poly.entity_id
_entity_poly.type
_entity_poly.pdbx_seq_one_letter_code
_entity_poly.pdbx_strand_id
1 'polypeptide(L)'
;TNLLFAVLALIGNQVPMLVVTIIGDNLANGLASAVFIAFLSSLTSRAYTATQYALFSSLMTLPGKFLSGFGGIVVSAQGYATFFVVATVLG
;
A
#
# COMPACT_ATOMS: atom_id res chain seq x y z
N THR A 1 0.89 -4.28 -6.13
CA THR A 1 -0.14 -3.87 -7.11
C THR A 1 0.24 -2.61 -7.88
N ASN A 2 1.19 -1.81 -7.38
CA ASN A 2 1.78 -0.65 -8.05
C ASN A 2 2.17 -0.90 -9.53
N LEU A 3 2.66 -2.09 -9.89
CA LEU A 3 3.01 -2.41 -11.28
C LEU A 3 1.79 -2.38 -12.23
N LEU A 4 0.62 -2.83 -11.78
CA LEU A 4 -0.62 -2.77 -12.57
C LEU A 4 -1.04 -1.31 -12.81
N PHE A 5 -0.86 -0.44 -11.81
CA PHE A 5 -1.06 1.01 -11.94
C PHE A 5 -0.05 1.66 -12.89
N ALA A 6 1.22 1.22 -12.89
CA ALA A 6 2.21 1.69 -13.86
C ALA A 6 1.81 1.33 -15.30
N VAL A 7 1.35 0.09 -15.52
CA VAL A 7 0.86 -0.35 -16.84
C VAL A 7 -0.38 0.44 -17.27
N LEU A 8 -1.33 0.66 -16.35
CA LEU A 8 -2.52 1.49 -16.62
C LEU A 8 -2.15 2.93 -16.99
N ALA A 9 -1.15 3.50 -16.31
CA ALA A 9 -0.65 4.86 -16.60
C ALA A 9 -0.04 4.99 -18.00
N LEU A 10 0.51 3.90 -18.56
CA LEU A 10 1.07 3.88 -19.93
C LEU A 10 0.01 3.63 -21.01
N ILE A 11 -0.98 2.79 -20.72
CA ILE A 11 -2.05 2.41 -21.68
C ILE A 11 -3.09 3.54 -21.84
N GLY A 12 -3.29 4.37 -20.82
CA GLY A 12 -4.27 5.46 -20.84
C GLY A 12 -5.68 4.99 -20.46
N ASN A 13 -6.71 5.66 -20.97
CA ASN A 13 -8.09 5.48 -20.51
C ASN A 13 -8.74 4.17 -21.02
N GLN A 14 -8.49 3.07 -20.32
CA GLN A 14 -9.06 1.75 -20.61
C GLN A 14 -9.76 1.16 -19.39
N VAL A 15 -11.10 1.19 -19.42
CA VAL A 15 -11.96 0.73 -18.31
C VAL A 15 -11.72 -0.74 -17.94
N PRO A 16 -11.57 -1.69 -18.89
CA PRO A 16 -11.29 -3.09 -18.53
C PRO A 16 -9.98 -3.26 -17.75
N MET A 17 -8.93 -2.54 -18.14
CA MET A 17 -7.63 -2.58 -17.46
C MET A 17 -7.71 -1.94 -16.06
N LEU A 18 -8.48 -0.86 -15.92
CA LEU A 18 -8.76 -0.25 -14.61
C LEU A 18 -9.44 -1.25 -13.68
N VAL A 19 -10.43 -2.01 -14.16
CA VAL A 19 -11.13 -3.03 -13.37
C VAL A 19 -10.17 -4.11 -12.88
N VAL A 20 -9.32 -4.66 -13.76
CA VAL A 20 -8.32 -5.67 -13.39
C VAL A 20 -7.34 -5.13 -12.35
N THR A 21 -6.89 -3.90 -12.53
CA THR A 21 -5.97 -3.22 -11.61
C THR A 21 -6.60 -3.10 -10.22
N ILE A 22 -7.85 -2.65 -10.14
CA ILE A 22 -8.59 -2.49 -8.87
C ILE A 22 -8.84 -3.84 -8.20
N ILE A 23 -9.18 -4.89 -8.95
CA ILE A 23 -9.38 -6.23 -8.40
C ILE A 23 -8.09 -6.74 -7.76
N GLY A 24 -6.97 -6.65 -8.49
CA GLY A 24 -5.66 -7.05 -7.97
C GLY A 24 -5.27 -6.24 -6.73
N ASP A 25 -5.56 -4.94 -6.73
CA ASP A 25 -5.28 -4.06 -5.60
C ASP A 25 -6.08 -4.41 -4.34
N ASN A 26 -7.38 -4.62 -4.48
CA ASN A 26 -8.24 -5.01 -3.37
C ASN A 26 -7.86 -6.39 -2.81
N LEU A 27 -7.51 -7.34 -3.66
CA LEU A 27 -7.07 -8.66 -3.23
C LEU A 27 -5.77 -8.57 -2.42
N ALA A 28 -4.78 -7.81 -2.90
CA ALA A 28 -3.53 -7.62 -2.19
C ALA A 28 -3.71 -6.88 -0.86
N ASN A 29 -4.53 -5.83 -0.83
CA ASN A 29 -4.84 -5.08 0.40
C ASN A 29 -5.59 -5.95 1.42
N GLY A 30 -6.52 -6.79 0.97
CA GLY A 30 -7.21 -7.75 1.83
C GLY A 30 -6.25 -8.78 2.43
N LEU A 31 -5.36 -9.34 1.62
CA LEU A 31 -4.33 -10.28 2.07
C LEU A 31 -3.36 -9.63 3.06
N ALA A 32 -2.85 -8.44 2.73
CA ALA A 32 -1.92 -7.68 3.58
C ALA A 32 -2.56 -7.37 4.94
N SER A 33 -3.83 -6.97 4.97
CA SER A 33 -4.57 -6.69 6.20
C SER A 33 -4.74 -7.94 7.07
N ALA A 34 -5.08 -9.09 6.48
CA ALA A 34 -5.22 -10.34 7.20
C ALA A 34 -3.88 -10.82 7.79
N VAL A 35 -2.81 -10.79 6.99
CA VAL A 35 -1.45 -11.14 7.43
C VAL A 35 -0.98 -10.20 8.53
N PHE A 36 -1.27 -8.90 8.42
CA PHE A 36 -0.93 -7.90 9.42
C PHE A 36 -1.60 -8.17 10.77
N ILE A 37 -2.91 -8.45 10.77
CA ILE A 37 -3.63 -8.79 12.01
C ILE A 37 -3.05 -10.06 12.63
N ALA A 38 -2.77 -11.09 11.82
CA ALA A 38 -2.17 -12.33 12.29
C ALA A 38 -0.77 -12.12 12.89
N PHE A 39 0.05 -11.26 12.28
CA PHE A 39 1.38 -10.90 12.76
C PHE A 39 1.34 -10.10 14.06
N LEU A 40 0.44 -9.10 14.18
CA LEU A 40 0.26 -8.38 15.44
C LEU A 40 -0.28 -9.29 16.55
N SER A 41 -1.17 -10.22 16.21
CA SER A 41 -1.70 -11.21 17.14
C SER A 41 -0.61 -12.16 17.66
N SER A 42 0.37 -12.53 16.83
CA SER A 42 1.50 -13.37 17.25
C SER A 42 2.52 -12.63 18.13
N LEU A 43 2.62 -11.30 18.00
CA LEU A 43 3.52 -10.46 18.80
C LEU A 43 2.92 -9.94 20.11
N THR A 44 1.60 -9.97 20.27
CA THR A 44 0.93 -9.43 21.47
C THR A 44 0.81 -10.46 22.58
N SER A 45 1.37 -10.15 23.76
CA SER A 45 1.16 -10.91 24.99
C SER A 45 -0.24 -10.65 25.55
N ARG A 46 -0.95 -11.69 26.02
CA ARG A 46 -2.32 -11.60 26.56
C ARG A 46 -2.49 -10.61 27.74
N ALA A 47 -1.41 -10.13 28.34
CA ALA A 47 -1.43 -9.25 29.51
C ALA A 47 -1.60 -7.74 29.21
N TYR A 48 -1.20 -7.25 28.02
CA TYR A 48 -1.26 -5.82 27.64
C TYR A 48 -1.69 -5.60 26.18
N THR A 49 -2.65 -6.40 25.71
CA THR A 49 -3.07 -6.48 24.30
C THR A 49 -3.54 -5.16 23.71
N ALA A 50 -4.30 -4.34 24.44
CA ALA A 50 -4.90 -3.12 23.88
C ALA A 50 -3.86 -2.03 23.53
N THR A 51 -2.95 -1.71 24.45
CA THR A 51 -1.94 -0.66 24.25
C THR A 51 -0.83 -1.10 23.29
N GLN A 52 -0.38 -2.36 23.37
CA GLN A 52 0.64 -2.88 22.45
C GLN A 52 0.12 -2.97 21.02
N TYR A 53 -1.11 -3.43 20.81
CA TYR A 53 -1.71 -3.48 19.48
C TYR A 53 -1.88 -2.07 18.89
N ALA A 54 -2.37 -1.11 19.67
CA ALA A 54 -2.52 0.27 19.24
C ALA A 54 -1.17 0.93 18.87
N LEU A 55 -0.13 0.69 19.67
CA LEU A 55 1.21 1.21 19.40
C LEU A 55 1.81 0.59 18.14
N PHE A 56 1.79 -0.74 18.00
CA PHE A 56 2.35 -1.43 16.84
C PHE A 56 1.57 -1.10 15.55
N SER A 57 0.25 -1.01 15.62
CA SER A 57 -0.57 -0.60 14.48
C SER A 57 -0.27 0.83 14.03
N SER A 58 -0.10 1.74 14.98
CA SER A 58 0.28 3.14 14.70
C SER A 58 1.69 3.21 14.09
N LEU A 59 2.64 2.45 14.64
CA LEU A 59 4.02 2.43 14.16
C LEU A 59 4.15 1.86 12.75
N MET A 60 3.36 0.85 12.38
CA MET A 60 3.37 0.28 11.03
C MET A 60 2.72 1.18 9.99
N THR A 61 1.71 1.98 10.36
CA THR A 61 1.00 2.87 9.42
C THR A 61 1.68 4.22 9.22
N LEU A 62 2.49 4.67 10.19
CA LEU A 62 3.14 5.98 10.19
C LEU A 62 4.13 6.19 9.01
N PRO A 63 5.05 5.26 8.69
CA PRO A 63 5.99 5.44 7.59
C PRO A 63 5.27 5.62 6.25
N GLY A 64 4.26 4.77 6.00
CA GLY A 64 3.46 4.85 4.79
C GLY A 64 2.76 6.19 4.66
N LYS A 65 2.07 6.65 5.72
CA LYS A 65 1.39 7.96 5.70
C LYS A 65 2.35 9.13 5.51
N PHE A 66 3.51 9.08 6.16
CA PHE A 66 4.51 10.14 6.04
C PHE A 66 5.06 10.22 4.62
N LEU A 67 5.46 9.07 4.04
CA LEU A 67 6.01 9.00 2.68
C LEU A 67 4.96 9.33 1.61
N SER A 68 3.70 8.89 1.78
CA SER A 68 2.61 9.22 0.85
C SER A 68 2.38 10.73 0.72
N GLY A 69 2.62 11.51 1.77
CA GLY A 69 2.50 12.97 1.73
C GLY A 69 3.45 13.64 0.72
N PHE A 70 4.61 13.03 0.46
CA PHE A 70 5.60 13.55 -0.50
C PHE A 70 5.38 13.02 -1.93
N GLY A 71 4.53 12.00 -2.11
CA GLY A 71 4.29 11.37 -3.41
C GLY A 71 3.77 12.35 -4.48
N GLY A 72 2.96 13.34 -4.07
CA GLY A 72 2.44 14.37 -4.98
C GLY A 72 3.55 15.20 -5.64
N ILE A 73 4.61 15.52 -4.89
CA ILE A 73 5.76 16.29 -5.41
C ILE A 73 6.48 15.49 -6.49
N VAL A 74 6.66 14.18 -6.26
CA VAL A 74 7.32 13.27 -7.22
C VAL A 74 6.50 13.13 -8.50
N VAL A 75 5.18 12.95 -8.37
CA VAL A 75 4.28 12.82 -9.51
C VAL A 75 4.23 14.11 -10.34
N SER A 76 4.22 15.29 -9.69
CA SER A 76 4.25 16.58 -10.40
C SER A 76 5.54 16.79 -11.20
N ALA A 77 6.67 16.21 -10.76
CA ALA A 77 7.95 16.35 -11.45
C ALA A 77 8.21 15.26 -12.51
N GLN A 78 7.82 14.01 -12.26
CA GLN A 78 8.24 12.85 -13.07
C GLN A 78 7.08 12.00 -13.63
N GLY A 79 5.83 12.36 -13.33
CA GLY A 79 4.63 11.67 -13.80
C GLY A 79 4.30 10.37 -13.05
N TYR A 80 3.11 9.84 -13.34
CA TYR A 80 2.54 8.68 -12.65
C TYR A 80 3.27 7.36 -12.95
N ALA A 81 3.73 7.15 -14.18
CA ALA A 81 4.38 5.90 -14.57
C ALA A 81 5.67 5.66 -13.76
N THR A 82 6.55 6.67 -13.69
CA THR A 82 7.81 6.61 -12.91
C THR A 82 7.53 6.42 -11.43
N PHE A 83 6.54 7.14 -10.88
CA PHE A 83 6.14 7.00 -9.48
C PHE A 83 5.71 5.57 -9.13
N PHE A 84 4.85 4.95 -9.94
CA PHE A 84 4.38 3.58 -9.67
C PHE A 84 5.46 2.52 -9.88
N VAL A 85 6.42 2.74 -10.79
CA VAL A 85 7.59 1.85 -10.94
C VAL A 85 8.47 1.92 -9.69
N VAL A 86 8.80 3.12 -9.22
CA VAL A 86 9.57 3.30 -7.98
C VAL A 86 8.84 2.68 -6.78
N ALA A 87 7.53 2.91 -6.66
CA ALA A 87 6.71 2.29 -5.62
C ALA A 87 6.68 0.76 -5.71
N THR A 88 6.77 0.18 -6.92
CA THR A 88 6.86 -1.27 -7.10
C THR A 88 8.18 -1.83 -6.60
N VAL A 89 9.30 -1.11 -6.81
CA VAL A 89 10.63 -1.53 -6.35
C VAL A 89 10.75 -1.43 -4.83
N LEU A 90 10.09 -0.44 -4.23
CA LEU A 90 10.10 -0.24 -2.77
C LEU A 90 9.25 -1.25 -2.01
N GLY A 91 8.21 -1.82 -2.65
CA GLY A 91 7.30 -2.80 -2.06
C GLY A 91 5.95 -2.22 -1.71
#